data_AF-A0A2V5PMT4-F1
#
_entry.id   AF-A0A2V5PMT4-F1
#
_cell.length_a   1.000
_cell.length_b   1.000
_cell.length_c   1.000
_cell.angle_alpha   90.00
_cell.angle_beta   90.00
_cell.angle_gamma   90.00
#
_symmetry.space_group_name_H-M   'P 1'
#
loop_
_entity.id
_entity.type
_entity.pdbx_description
1 polymer ?
#
loop_
_entity_poly.entity_id
_entity_poly.type
_entity_poly.pdbx_seq_one_letter_code
_entity_poly.pdbx_strand_id
1 'polypeptide(L)'
;MIAALLLMIAPGVGWERISRAQRGVVFIVIFYLLPLLALSSVGEAYRLVHWGMIQGEVPHRRAFSLGETVVFEAAQLVLSLVVVFVAAQLVKAVGETFHGRHRYIESFTALAYGLGPLFLLRWLDVVKDLSPWLSWAIGLLLSIRVLYHGLPRMMQPDPPHAFGLFLMSAFLLLLTTGLAELVAACYLQGKFTRLDAIISALAARLPF
;
A
#
# COMPACT_ATOMS: atom_id res chain seq x y z
N MET A 1 1.20 -4.50 -13.19
CA MET A 1 0.70 -3.13 -13.40
C MET A 1 -0.64 -3.11 -14.15
N ILE A 2 -0.75 -3.64 -15.37
CA ILE A 2 -2.05 -3.68 -16.12
C ILE A 2 -3.17 -4.37 -15.33
N ALA A 3 -2.84 -5.39 -14.53
CA ALA A 3 -3.80 -6.06 -13.66
C ALA A 3 -4.48 -5.12 -12.65
N ALA A 4 -3.77 -4.12 -12.10
CA ALA A 4 -4.35 -3.18 -11.15
C ALA A 4 -5.37 -2.25 -11.83
N LEU A 5 -5.05 -1.74 -13.03
CA LEU A 5 -5.98 -0.94 -13.84
C LEU A 5 -7.20 -1.77 -14.26
N LEU A 6 -6.98 -3.01 -14.70
CA LEU A 6 -8.05 -3.94 -15.05
C LEU A 6 -8.96 -4.22 -13.85
N LEU A 7 -8.40 -4.37 -12.65
CA LEU A 7 -9.16 -4.59 -11.43
C LEU A 7 -9.99 -3.35 -11.04
N MET A 8 -9.47 -2.15 -11.25
CA MET A 8 -10.22 -0.91 -11.03
C MET A 8 -11.43 -0.79 -11.95
N ILE A 9 -11.28 -1.14 -13.23
CA ILE A 9 -12.32 -0.98 -14.25
C ILE A 9 -13.31 -2.15 -14.26
N ALA A 10 -12.79 -3.39 -14.29
CA ALA A 10 -13.55 -4.63 -14.45
C ALA A 10 -13.08 -5.68 -13.44
N PRO A 11 -13.38 -5.49 -12.13
CA PRO A 11 -12.87 -6.36 -11.06
C PRO A 11 -13.24 -7.83 -11.25
N GLY A 12 -14.45 -8.13 -11.75
CA GLY A 12 -14.89 -9.50 -11.98
C GLY A 12 -13.98 -10.28 -12.95
N VAL A 13 -13.76 -9.72 -14.14
CA VAL A 13 -12.92 -10.33 -15.18
C VAL A 13 -11.45 -10.36 -14.75
N GLY A 14 -10.98 -9.32 -14.05
CA GLY A 14 -9.62 -9.27 -13.53
C GLY A 14 -9.34 -10.38 -12.54
N TRP A 15 -10.24 -10.60 -11.58
CA TRP A 15 -10.08 -11.66 -10.58
C TRP A 15 -10.14 -13.06 -11.17
N GLU A 16 -10.96 -13.29 -12.19
CA GLU A 16 -11.02 -14.59 -12.87
C GLU A 16 -9.71 -14.94 -13.59
N ARG A 17 -9.06 -13.95 -14.23
CA ARG A 17 -7.74 -14.16 -14.82
C ARG A 17 -6.68 -14.46 -13.76
N ILE A 18 -6.74 -13.76 -12.62
CA ILE A 18 -5.78 -13.94 -11.52
C ILE A 18 -5.97 -15.31 -10.86
N SER A 19 -7.22 -15.74 -10.63
CA SER A 19 -7.49 -17.04 -9.99
C SER A 19 -7.06 -18.20 -10.87
N ARG A 20 -7.24 -18.12 -12.19
CA ARG A 20 -6.76 -19.12 -13.14
C ARG A 20 -5.23 -19.16 -13.25
N ALA A 21 -4.55 -18.02 -13.09
CA ALA A 21 -3.10 -17.93 -13.27
C ALA A 21 -2.29 -18.58 -12.13
N GLN A 22 -2.87 -18.78 -10.94
CA GLN A 22 -2.27 -19.45 -9.77
C GLN A 22 -0.78 -19.13 -9.53
N ARG A 23 -0.44 -17.83 -9.57
CA ARG A 23 0.94 -17.36 -9.48
C ARG A 23 1.46 -17.49 -8.05
N GLY A 24 2.74 -17.86 -7.88
CA GLY A 24 3.39 -17.91 -6.58
C GLY A 24 3.68 -16.53 -5.97
N VAL A 25 3.92 -16.49 -4.66
CA VAL A 25 4.22 -15.26 -3.90
C VAL A 25 5.36 -14.48 -4.52
N VAL A 26 6.49 -15.15 -4.80
CA VAL A 26 7.70 -14.53 -5.36
C VAL A 26 7.41 -13.86 -6.70
N PHE A 27 6.63 -14.53 -7.56
CA PHE A 27 6.23 -13.96 -8.85
C PHE A 27 5.39 -12.69 -8.68
N ILE A 28 4.41 -12.70 -7.77
CA ILE A 28 3.55 -11.55 -7.49
C ILE A 28 4.38 -10.40 -6.92
N VAL A 29 5.32 -10.68 -6.02
CA VAL A 29 6.21 -9.66 -5.45
C VAL A 29 7.05 -9.02 -6.55
N ILE A 30 7.78 -9.82 -7.33
CA ILE A 30 8.78 -9.32 -8.28
C ILE A 30 8.13 -8.65 -9.50
N PHE A 31 7.08 -9.25 -10.07
CA PHE A 31 6.51 -8.79 -11.35
C PHE A 31 5.26 -7.93 -11.19
N TYR A 32 4.71 -7.80 -9.98
CA TYR A 32 3.51 -7.00 -9.76
C TYR A 32 3.68 -5.97 -8.63
N LEU A 33 4.04 -6.38 -7.41
CA LEU A 33 4.13 -5.46 -6.27
C LEU A 33 5.33 -4.51 -6.36
N LEU A 34 6.54 -5.04 -6.53
CA LEU A 34 7.76 -4.20 -6.55
C LEU A 34 7.71 -3.13 -7.66
N PRO A 35 7.34 -3.44 -8.92
CA PRO A 35 7.23 -2.41 -9.95
C PRO A 35 6.14 -1.38 -9.64
N LEU A 36 5.06 -1.80 -9.01
CA LEU A 36 3.96 -0.92 -8.65
C LEU A 36 4.33 0.02 -7.49
N LEU A 37 5.00 -0.52 -6.45
CA LEU A 37 5.49 0.25 -5.31
C LEU A 37 6.62 1.21 -5.73
N ALA A 38 7.55 0.75 -6.56
CA ALA A 38 8.60 1.60 -7.12
C ALA A 38 7.99 2.75 -7.93
N LEU A 39 6.96 2.46 -8.74
CA LEU A 39 6.25 3.50 -9.47
C LEU A 39 5.62 4.53 -8.52
N SER A 40 4.97 4.11 -7.42
CA SER A 40 4.40 5.06 -6.46
C SER A 40 5.46 5.88 -5.73
N SER A 41 6.59 5.26 -5.35
CA SER A 41 7.70 5.95 -4.68
C SER A 41 8.35 7.01 -5.56
N VAL A 42 8.42 6.81 -6.87
CA VAL A 42 8.92 7.85 -7.80
C VAL A 42 8.01 9.09 -7.78
N GLY A 43 6.69 8.90 -7.71
CA GLY A 43 5.75 10.01 -7.62
C GLY A 43 5.92 10.78 -6.30
N GLU A 44 6.03 10.06 -5.19
CA GLU A 44 6.21 10.68 -3.88
C GLU A 44 7.57 11.37 -3.72
N ALA A 45 8.64 10.77 -4.26
CA ALA A 45 9.97 11.38 -4.35
C ALA A 45 9.93 12.70 -5.12
N TYR A 46 9.27 12.70 -6.29
CA TYR A 46 9.15 13.89 -7.12
C TYR A 46 8.45 15.04 -6.39
N ARG A 47 7.35 14.72 -5.67
CA ARG A 47 6.60 15.65 -4.84
C ARG A 47 7.48 16.27 -3.75
N LEU A 48 8.23 15.45 -3.01
CA LEU A 48 9.09 15.89 -1.91
C LEU A 48 10.24 16.80 -2.38
N VAL A 49 10.84 16.48 -3.53
CA VAL A 49 11.96 17.24 -4.09
C VAL A 49 11.49 18.56 -4.70
N HIS A 50 10.40 18.56 -5.46
CA HIS A 50 9.99 19.75 -6.23
C HIS A 50 9.09 20.72 -5.45
N TRP A 51 8.22 20.22 -4.56
CA TRP A 51 7.28 21.08 -3.82
C TRP A 51 7.65 21.23 -2.34
N GLY A 52 8.50 20.34 -1.82
CA GLY A 52 8.82 20.28 -0.40
C GLY A 52 7.60 19.92 0.46
N MET A 53 7.79 19.91 1.78
CA MET A 53 6.68 19.82 2.72
C MET A 53 6.75 20.96 3.73
N ILE A 54 5.58 21.37 4.21
CA ILE A 54 5.48 22.29 5.34
C ILE A 54 5.74 21.47 6.60
N GLN A 55 6.77 21.83 7.37
CA GLN A 55 7.17 21.19 8.62
C GLN A 55 7.02 22.13 9.81
N GLY A 56 6.71 21.56 10.98
CA GLY A 56 6.64 22.26 12.27
C GLY A 56 5.28 22.89 12.61
N GLU A 57 5.13 23.30 13.87
CA GLU A 57 4.00 24.10 14.36
C GLU A 57 4.03 25.55 13.81
N VAL A 58 5.22 26.02 13.43
CA VAL A 58 5.42 27.25 12.66
C VAL A 58 5.78 26.83 11.23
N PRO A 59 4.96 27.18 10.21
CA PRO A 59 5.07 26.62 8.87
C PRO A 59 6.37 27.05 8.19
N HIS A 60 7.37 26.18 8.19
CA HIS A 60 8.60 26.32 7.40
C HIS A 60 8.58 25.29 6.27
N ARG A 61 8.80 25.73 5.03
CA ARG A 61 9.01 24.81 3.91
C ARG A 61 10.43 24.26 3.98
N ARG A 62 10.58 22.98 4.33
CA ARG A 62 11.86 22.27 4.18
C ARG A 62 11.86 21.58 2.82
N ALA A 63 12.79 21.96 1.96
CA ALA A 63 13.12 21.16 0.79
C ALA A 63 13.94 19.96 1.28
N PHE A 64 13.52 18.75 0.91
CA PHE A 64 14.29 17.55 1.22
C PHE A 64 15.45 17.43 0.23
N SER A 65 16.62 17.08 0.75
CA SER A 65 17.75 16.73 -0.12
C SER A 65 17.45 15.43 -0.88
N LEU A 66 18.05 15.25 -2.06
CA LEU A 66 17.89 14.03 -2.84
C LEU A 66 18.28 12.78 -2.03
N GLY A 67 19.35 12.85 -1.24
CA GLY A 67 19.77 11.79 -0.33
C GLY A 67 18.72 11.41 0.70
N GLU A 68 18.14 12.39 1.41
CA GLU A 68 17.11 12.15 2.41
C GLU A 68 15.83 11.58 1.78
N THR A 69 15.42 12.10 0.62
CA THR A 69 14.26 11.58 -0.11
C THR A 69 14.46 10.13 -0.52
N VAL A 70 15.61 9.76 -1.07
CA VAL A 70 15.89 8.37 -1.48
C VAL A 70 15.82 7.41 -0.30
N VAL A 71 16.41 7.77 0.85
CA VAL A 71 16.38 6.93 2.05
C VAL A 71 14.94 6.80 2.60
N PHE A 72 14.20 7.91 2.65
CA PHE A 72 12.81 7.91 3.08
C PHE A 72 11.93 7.04 2.18
N GLU A 73 12.03 7.20 0.87
CA GLU A 73 11.25 6.42 -0.11
C GLU A 73 11.59 4.94 -0.08
N ALA A 74 12.87 4.59 0.13
CA ALA A 74 13.27 3.20 0.34
C ALA A 74 12.63 2.62 1.60
N ALA A 75 12.59 3.37 2.70
CA ALA A 75 11.92 2.95 3.93
C ALA A 75 10.39 2.83 3.74
N GLN A 76 9.77 3.77 3.03
CA GLN A 76 8.34 3.77 2.72
C GLN A 76 7.94 2.57 1.82
N LEU A 77 8.79 2.22 0.85
CA LEU A 77 8.61 1.05 0.00
C LEU A 77 8.67 -0.24 0.83
N VAL A 78 9.68 -0.37 1.70
CA VAL A 78 9.81 -1.52 2.61
C VAL A 78 8.61 -1.60 3.56
N LEU A 79 8.18 -0.48 4.13
CA LEU A 79 7.00 -0.41 5.00
C LEU A 79 5.73 -0.87 4.25
N SER A 80 5.53 -0.39 3.02
CA SER A 80 4.40 -0.79 2.18
C SER A 80 4.41 -2.28 1.87
N LEU A 81 5.60 -2.85 1.61
CA LEU A 81 5.75 -4.29 1.41
C LEU A 81 5.36 -5.05 2.69
N VAL A 82 5.89 -4.65 3.84
CA VAL A 82 5.55 -5.23 5.14
C VAL A 82 4.05 -5.17 5.40
N VAL A 83 3.39 -4.05 5.11
CA VAL A 83 1.93 -3.89 5.23
C VAL A 83 1.18 -4.93 4.41
N VAL A 84 1.58 -5.20 3.16
CA VAL A 84 0.93 -6.23 2.33
C VAL A 84 1.08 -7.62 2.96
N PHE A 85 2.28 -7.97 3.41
CA PHE A 85 2.55 -9.29 4.02
C PHE A 85 1.81 -9.47 5.36
N VAL A 86 1.83 -8.46 6.21
CA VAL A 86 1.17 -8.46 7.53
C VAL A 86 -0.33 -8.48 7.35
N ALA A 87 -0.90 -7.62 6.50
CA ALA A 87 -2.33 -7.63 6.22
C ALA A 87 -2.76 -9.00 5.69
N ALA A 88 -1.96 -9.65 4.83
CA ALA A 88 -2.31 -10.96 4.28
C ALA A 88 -2.35 -12.04 5.36
N GLN A 89 -1.40 -11.96 6.30
CA GLN A 89 -1.37 -12.84 7.46
C GLN A 89 -2.58 -12.60 8.38
N LEU A 90 -2.96 -11.34 8.62
CA LEU A 90 -4.12 -11.00 9.44
C LEU A 90 -5.43 -11.48 8.79
N VAL A 91 -5.58 -11.28 7.48
CA VAL A 91 -6.77 -11.76 6.74
C VAL A 91 -6.84 -13.28 6.74
N LYS A 92 -5.71 -13.98 6.58
CA LYS A 92 -5.65 -15.44 6.74
C LYS A 92 -6.11 -15.86 8.13
N ALA A 93 -5.57 -15.25 9.18
CA ALA A 93 -5.91 -15.57 10.56
C ALA A 93 -7.41 -15.37 10.83
N VAL A 94 -7.99 -14.27 10.34
CA VAL A 94 -9.45 -14.03 10.41
C VAL A 94 -10.22 -15.11 9.63
N GLY A 95 -9.79 -15.46 8.41
CA GLY A 95 -10.42 -16.53 7.64
C GLY A 95 -10.44 -17.87 8.38
N GLU A 96 -9.35 -18.20 9.09
CA GLU A 96 -9.25 -19.42 9.89
C GLU A 96 -10.22 -19.42 11.09
N THR A 97 -10.58 -18.26 11.64
CA THR A 97 -11.62 -18.19 12.70
C THR A 97 -13.01 -18.54 12.20
N PHE A 98 -13.27 -18.44 10.89
CA PHE A 98 -14.52 -18.84 10.25
C PHE A 98 -14.50 -20.30 9.78
N HIS A 99 -13.65 -21.16 10.39
CA HIS A 99 -13.49 -22.59 10.08
C HIS A 99 -13.02 -22.90 8.64
N GLY A 100 -12.62 -21.89 7.88
CA GLY A 100 -12.05 -22.06 6.55
C GLY A 100 -10.57 -22.43 6.60
N ARG A 101 -10.17 -23.50 5.90
CA ARG A 101 -8.75 -23.84 5.68
C ARG A 101 -8.21 -23.03 4.51
N HIS A 102 -7.76 -21.81 4.78
CA HIS A 102 -7.20 -20.93 3.76
C HIS A 102 -5.67 -21.00 3.71
N ARG A 103 -5.12 -21.07 2.50
CA ARG A 103 -3.67 -21.02 2.31
C ARG A 103 -3.19 -19.58 2.29
N TYR A 104 -1.99 -19.33 2.82
CA TYR A 104 -1.40 -17.99 2.84
C TYR A 104 -1.34 -17.34 1.45
N ILE A 105 -1.05 -18.13 0.41
CA ILE A 105 -1.00 -17.64 -0.98
C ILE A 105 -2.33 -17.04 -1.44
N GLU A 106 -3.48 -17.58 -0.99
CA GLU A 106 -4.80 -17.11 -1.39
C GLU A 106 -5.08 -15.73 -0.78
N SER A 107 -4.85 -15.57 0.53
CA SER A 107 -4.97 -14.28 1.23
C SER A 107 -3.95 -13.26 0.73
N PHE A 108 -2.70 -13.68 0.48
CA PHE A 108 -1.66 -12.82 -0.09
C PHE A 108 -2.03 -12.34 -1.49
N THR A 109 -2.50 -13.23 -2.37
CA THR A 109 -2.93 -12.86 -3.72
C THR A 109 -4.11 -11.90 -3.67
N ALA A 110 -5.10 -12.17 -2.81
CA ALA A 110 -6.25 -11.28 -2.62
C ALA A 110 -5.81 -9.87 -2.21
N LEU A 111 -4.90 -9.75 -1.24
CA LEU A 111 -4.46 -8.43 -0.77
C LEU A 111 -3.45 -7.74 -1.67
N ALA A 112 -2.48 -8.46 -2.22
CA ALA A 112 -1.48 -7.88 -3.11
C ALA A 112 -2.18 -7.21 -4.31
N TYR A 113 -3.08 -7.93 -4.97
CA TYR A 113 -3.85 -7.38 -6.09
C TYR A 113 -4.93 -6.40 -5.64
N GLY A 114 -5.56 -6.64 -4.49
CA GLY A 114 -6.59 -5.78 -3.90
C GLY A 114 -6.10 -4.38 -3.52
N LEU A 115 -4.86 -4.26 -3.04
CA LEU A 115 -4.20 -2.99 -2.72
C LEU A 115 -3.62 -2.27 -3.95
N GLY A 116 -3.69 -2.89 -5.13
CA GLY A 116 -3.22 -2.30 -6.38
C GLY A 116 -3.75 -0.88 -6.65
N PRO A 117 -5.07 -0.62 -6.50
CA PRO A 117 -5.64 0.71 -6.68
C PRO A 117 -5.07 1.75 -5.71
N LEU A 118 -4.81 1.38 -4.46
CA LEU A 118 -4.22 2.28 -3.46
C LEU A 118 -2.85 2.76 -3.92
N PHE A 119 -1.96 1.84 -4.32
CA PHE A 119 -0.61 2.18 -4.76
C PHE A 119 -0.62 2.97 -6.08
N LEU A 120 -1.53 2.65 -7.01
CA LEU A 120 -1.70 3.43 -8.23
C LEU A 120 -2.15 4.86 -7.94
N LEU A 121 -3.08 5.06 -7.01
CA LEU A 121 -3.63 6.39 -6.72
C LEU A 121 -2.68 7.31 -5.96
N ARG A 122 -1.60 6.79 -5.38
CA ARG A 122 -0.50 7.62 -4.86
C ARG A 122 0.14 8.50 -5.94
N TRP A 123 -0.01 8.17 -7.23
CA TRP A 123 0.43 9.07 -8.30
C TRP A 123 -0.33 10.40 -8.32
N LEU A 124 -1.52 10.46 -7.75
CA LEU A 124 -2.24 11.72 -7.61
C LEU A 124 -1.56 12.67 -6.60
N ASP A 125 -0.68 12.15 -5.74
CA ASP A 125 0.11 12.96 -4.80
C ASP A 125 1.16 13.81 -5.55
N VAL A 126 1.44 13.48 -6.82
CA VAL A 126 2.18 14.33 -7.75
C VAL A 126 1.35 15.56 -8.16
N VAL A 127 0.32 15.96 -7.41
CA VAL A 127 -0.38 17.23 -7.64
C VAL A 127 -0.19 18.08 -6.40
N LYS A 128 0.43 19.26 -6.58
CA LYS A 128 0.84 20.18 -5.52
C LYS A 128 -0.25 20.48 -4.48
N ASP A 129 -1.48 20.64 -4.94
CA ASP A 129 -2.61 21.07 -4.09
C ASP A 129 -3.50 19.90 -3.63
N LEU A 130 -3.14 18.67 -4.00
CA LEU A 130 -3.89 17.49 -3.58
C LEU A 130 -3.35 16.97 -2.24
N SER A 131 -4.25 16.81 -1.27
CA SER A 131 -3.89 16.22 0.01
C SER A 131 -3.60 14.72 -0.16
N PRO A 132 -2.46 14.21 0.36
CA PRO A 132 -2.16 12.77 0.38
C PRO A 132 -3.23 11.93 1.11
N TRP A 133 -3.98 12.55 2.03
CA TRP A 133 -5.10 11.89 2.69
C TRP A 133 -6.26 11.62 1.73
N LEU A 134 -6.47 12.48 0.74
CA LEU A 134 -7.57 12.34 -0.21
C LEU A 134 -7.26 11.22 -1.22
N SER A 135 -6.05 11.20 -1.77
CA SER A 135 -5.61 10.12 -2.67
C SER A 135 -5.63 8.77 -1.97
N TRP A 136 -5.15 8.70 -0.72
CA TRP A 136 -5.22 7.51 0.12
C TRP A 136 -6.67 7.07 0.34
N ALA A 137 -7.58 7.98 0.72
CA ALA A 137 -8.98 7.64 0.98
C ALA A 137 -9.67 7.08 -0.27
N ILE A 138 -9.47 7.71 -1.43
CA ILE A 138 -10.01 7.23 -2.71
C ILE A 138 -9.39 5.87 -3.06
N GLY A 139 -8.09 5.71 -2.88
CA GLY A 139 -7.36 4.47 -3.12
C GLY A 139 -7.82 3.32 -2.25
N LEU A 140 -8.12 3.60 -0.98
CA LEU A 140 -8.67 2.63 -0.04
C LEU A 140 -10.07 2.19 -0.45
N LEU A 141 -10.96 3.14 -0.79
CA LEU A 141 -12.33 2.83 -1.22
C LEU A 141 -12.33 1.96 -2.48
N LEU A 142 -11.47 2.25 -3.46
CA LEU A 142 -11.31 1.42 -4.64
C LEU A 142 -10.72 0.04 -4.32
N SER A 143 -9.78 -0.03 -3.39
CA SER A 143 -9.21 -1.31 -2.93
C SER A 143 -10.27 -2.17 -2.24
N ILE A 144 -11.13 -1.58 -1.40
CA ILE A 144 -12.28 -2.25 -0.77
C ILE A 144 -13.23 -2.78 -1.85
N ARG A 145 -13.57 -1.96 -2.85
CA ARG A 145 -14.41 -2.40 -3.98
C ARG A 145 -13.79 -3.56 -4.75
N VAL A 146 -12.49 -3.52 -5.01
CA VAL A 146 -11.78 -4.60 -5.69
C VAL A 146 -11.80 -5.88 -4.84
N LEU A 147 -11.58 -5.75 -3.54
CA LEU A 147 -11.58 -6.89 -2.61
C LEU A 147 -12.93 -7.53 -2.38
N TYR A 148 -14.01 -6.76 -2.44
CA TYR A 148 -15.38 -7.29 -2.39
C TYR A 148 -15.58 -8.40 -3.43
N HIS A 149 -14.96 -8.23 -4.61
CA HIS A 149 -14.98 -9.21 -5.68
C HIS A 149 -13.84 -10.24 -5.59
N GLY A 150 -12.73 -9.92 -4.93
CA GLY A 150 -11.53 -10.77 -4.89
C GLY A 150 -11.55 -11.81 -3.80
N LEU A 151 -11.95 -11.43 -2.59
CA LEU A 151 -11.93 -12.30 -1.41
C LEU A 151 -12.76 -13.57 -1.60
N PRO A 152 -14.03 -13.50 -2.07
CA PRO A 152 -14.82 -14.72 -2.29
C PRO A 152 -14.21 -15.64 -3.35
N ARG A 153 -13.55 -15.08 -4.37
CA ARG A 153 -12.95 -15.86 -5.47
C ARG A 153 -11.65 -16.55 -5.07
N MET A 154 -10.84 -15.91 -4.22
CA MET A 154 -9.53 -16.41 -3.81
C MET A 154 -9.62 -17.31 -2.58
N MET A 155 -10.39 -16.91 -1.58
CA MET A 155 -10.47 -17.65 -0.31
C MET A 155 -11.62 -18.65 -0.30
N GLN A 156 -12.62 -18.52 -1.17
CA GLN A 156 -13.80 -19.41 -1.22
C GLN A 156 -14.40 -19.68 0.17
N PRO A 157 -14.70 -18.62 0.95
CA PRO A 157 -15.33 -18.79 2.26
C PRO A 157 -16.74 -19.34 2.10
N ASP A 158 -17.24 -20.02 3.14
CA ASP A 158 -18.62 -20.49 3.15
C ASP A 158 -19.60 -19.30 2.97
N PRO A 159 -20.69 -19.46 2.20
CA PRO A 159 -21.64 -18.39 1.90
C PRO A 159 -22.10 -17.54 3.11
N PRO A 160 -22.42 -18.11 4.29
CA PRO A 160 -22.81 -17.31 5.45
C PRO A 160 -21.67 -16.47 6.05
N HIS A 161 -20.40 -16.86 5.87
CA HIS A 161 -19.24 -16.19 6.46
C HIS A 161 -18.54 -15.22 5.51
N ALA A 162 -18.83 -15.30 4.20
CA ALA A 162 -18.18 -14.50 3.16
C ALA A 162 -18.25 -12.98 3.42
N PHE A 163 -19.41 -12.49 3.86
CA PHE A 163 -19.60 -11.07 4.17
C PHE A 163 -18.81 -10.62 5.41
N GLY A 164 -18.79 -11.44 6.45
CA GLY A 164 -18.03 -11.16 7.68
C GLY A 164 -16.53 -11.09 7.41
N LEU A 165 -16.00 -12.04 6.63
CA LEU A 165 -14.60 -12.03 6.20
C LEU A 165 -14.26 -10.78 5.38
N PHE A 166 -15.14 -10.37 4.47
CA PHE A 166 -14.97 -9.14 3.69
C PHE A 166 -14.92 -7.90 4.60
N LEU A 167 -15.87 -7.76 5.51
CA LEU A 167 -15.95 -6.60 6.42
C LEU A 167 -14.70 -6.49 7.31
N MET A 168 -14.27 -7.62 7.89
CA MET A 168 -13.07 -7.65 8.72
C MET A 168 -11.81 -7.37 7.90
N SER A 169 -11.71 -7.87 6.68
CA SER A 169 -10.58 -7.58 5.79
C SER A 169 -10.52 -6.11 5.42
N ALA A 170 -11.66 -5.49 5.10
CA ALA A 170 -11.75 -4.05 4.81
C ALA A 170 -11.32 -3.20 6.01
N PHE A 171 -11.75 -3.57 7.22
CA PHE A 171 -11.35 -2.91 8.45
C PHE A 171 -9.85 -3.07 8.74
N LEU A 172 -9.29 -4.28 8.57
CA LEU A 172 -7.86 -4.53 8.70
C LEU A 172 -7.04 -3.73 7.70
N LEU A 173 -7.53 -3.56 6.47
CA LEU A 173 -6.87 -2.72 5.46
C LEU A 173 -6.89 -1.26 5.84
N LEU A 174 -8.02 -0.74 6.30
CA LEU A 174 -8.13 0.62 6.83
C LEU A 174 -7.09 0.83 7.95
N LEU A 175 -7.01 -0.10 8.91
CA LEU A 175 -6.07 0.00 10.02
C LEU A 175 -4.61 -0.10 9.59
N THR A 176 -4.25 -1.11 8.80
CA THR A 176 -2.85 -1.36 8.41
C THR A 176 -2.31 -0.28 7.47
N THR A 177 -3.09 0.11 6.46
CA THR A 177 -2.68 1.17 5.52
C THR A 177 -2.78 2.55 6.15
N GLY A 178 -3.82 2.82 6.96
CA GLY A 178 -3.98 4.08 7.67
C GLY A 178 -2.89 4.29 8.71
N LEU A 179 -2.46 3.24 9.42
CA LEU A 179 -1.32 3.31 10.33
C LEU A 179 -0.02 3.63 9.58
N ALA A 180 0.21 3.01 8.42
CA ALA A 180 1.38 3.29 7.60
C ALA A 180 1.40 4.76 7.12
N GLU A 181 0.26 5.29 6.67
CA GLU A 181 0.16 6.71 6.32
C GLU A 181 0.33 7.63 7.53
N LEU A 182 -0.19 7.28 8.70
CA LEU A 182 0.00 8.06 9.91
C LEU A 182 1.48 8.12 10.32
N VAL A 183 2.20 7.00 10.19
CA VAL A 183 3.64 6.95 10.47
C VAL A 183 4.40 7.84 9.47
N ALA A 184 4.10 7.72 8.18
CA ALA A 184 4.71 8.55 7.14
C ALA A 184 4.40 10.05 7.35
N ALA A 185 3.15 10.40 7.64
CA ALA A 185 2.73 11.77 7.91
C ALA A 185 3.40 12.34 9.18
N CYS A 186 3.49 11.56 10.26
CA CYS A 186 4.18 11.98 11.48
C CYS A 186 5.68 12.21 11.23
N TYR A 187 6.32 11.37 10.43
CA TYR A 187 7.70 11.57 10.00
C TYR A 187 7.84 12.85 9.19
N LEU A 188 7.01 13.03 8.16
CA LEU A 188 7.05 14.22 7.30
C LEU A 188 6.74 15.51 8.05
N GLN A 189 5.97 15.47 9.15
CA GLN A 189 5.73 16.60 10.04
C GLN A 189 6.90 16.92 10.98
N GLY A 190 7.95 16.08 11.02
CA GLY A 190 9.12 16.26 11.88
C GLY A 190 8.94 15.77 13.32
N LYS A 191 7.92 14.96 13.60
CA LYS A 191 7.67 14.45 14.97
C LYS A 191 8.70 13.42 15.43
N PHE A 192 9.42 12.79 14.51
CA PHE A 192 10.41 11.76 14.81
C PHE A 192 11.85 12.26 14.63
N THR A 193 12.32 13.08 15.57
CA THR A 193 13.67 13.67 15.54
C THR A 193 14.80 12.62 15.48
N ARG A 194 14.62 11.46 16.14
CA ARG A 194 15.58 10.35 16.08
C ARG A 194 15.64 9.68 14.70
N LEU A 195 14.51 9.54 14.03
CA LEU A 195 14.46 8.96 12.68
C LEU A 195 15.07 9.92 11.66
N ASP A 196 14.80 11.23 11.80
CA ASP A 196 15.42 12.27 10.94
C ASP A 196 16.95 12.21 11.05
N ALA A 197 17.50 12.12 12.27
CA ALA A 197 18.95 12.00 12.48
C ALA A 197 19.55 10.72 11.84
N ILE A 198 18.85 9.58 11.91
CA ILE A 198 19.28 8.34 11.27
C ILE A 198 19.26 8.49 9.75
N ILE A 199 18.19 9.07 9.21
CA ILE A 199 18.00 9.25 7.77
C ILE A 199 19.02 10.24 7.21
N SER A 200 19.27 11.36 7.86
CA SER A 200 20.33 12.30 7.46
C SER A 200 21.73 11.66 7.55
N ALA A 201 22.00 10.81 8.55
CA ALA A 201 23.28 10.08 8.65
C ALA A 201 23.46 9.02 7.55
N LEU A 202 22.39 8.35 7.13
CA LEU A 202 22.39 7.45 5.98
C LEU A 202 22.52 8.21 4.67
N ALA A 203 21.81 9.32 4.52
CA ALA A 203 21.86 10.20 3.36
C ALA A 203 23.27 10.75 3.15
N ALA A 204 23.97 11.16 4.21
CA ALA A 204 25.35 11.65 4.15
C ALA A 204 26.38 10.61 3.65
N ARG A 205 26.01 9.32 3.61
CA ARG A 205 26.85 8.23 3.07
C ARG A 205 26.56 7.93 1.60
N LEU A 206 25.52 8.51 1.03
CA LEU A 206 25.19 8.33 -0.38
C LEU A 206 26.05 9.27 -1.24
N PRO A 207 26.42 8.86 -2.46
CA PRO A 207 27.36 9.60 -3.30
C PRO A 207 26.77 10.84 -4.00
N PHE A 208 25.59 11.31 -3.57
CA PHE A 208 24.83 12.40 -4.19
C PHE A 208 24.25 13.38 -3.17
#